data_AF-A0A9P0YKM4-F1
#
_entry.id   AF-A0A9P0YKM4-F1
#
_cell.length_a   1.000
_cell.length_b   1.000
_cell.length_c   1.000
_cell.angle_alpha   90.00
_cell.angle_beta   90.00
_cell.angle_gamma   90.00
#
_symmetry.space_group_name_H-M   'P 1'
#
loop_
_entity.id
_entity.type
_entity.pdbx_description
1 polymer ?
#
loop_
_entity_poly.entity_id
_entity_poly.type
_entity_poly.pdbx_seq_one_letter_code
_entity_poly.pdbx_strand_id
1 'polypeptide(L)'
;MDRLLCRPASRLRRYRRCLYSDSAARSAEEGDGEQEEGVGWRDKILDPSSGFVNLWNHIFLVTCLISLSIDPLYFYLPYVGGKACMSTDKSASVAITYFRTLTDFFYVLHMLLKFRTAFVAPSSRVFGRGELVMDSTEIAMRYLKSDFIIDFAATLPLPQIVIWYVIPATKGNGSGHDNNTIALIVLIQYLPRLLVSIPLNQRIIKTTGFIAKTAWAGAAYNLILFMLASHVLGASWYLSSIGRQHSCWTMQCKIEQNAVPPCVPSFLDCESVTSHTLEREYWLNTTSLLSRCDPNNEDSDFKFGMFADAFTSEVASSRFIEKYLYCLWWGLRNLSSYGQNLMTSTYIGETVFCISVCIIGLILFSHLIGNMQIRLTCNL
;
A
#
# COMPACT_ATOMS: atom_id res chain seq x y z
N MET A 1 -52.66 17.60 -23.20
CA MET A 1 -53.50 16.71 -22.37
C MET A 1 -52.60 16.10 -21.33
N ASP A 2 -52.94 16.34 -20.05
CA ASP A 2 -52.46 15.67 -18.82
C ASP A 2 -50.97 15.87 -18.44
N ARG A 3 -50.57 16.41 -17.27
CA ARG A 3 -51.25 16.64 -15.98
C ARG A 3 -50.63 17.81 -15.22
N LEU A 4 -51.51 18.71 -14.77
CA LEU A 4 -51.38 19.55 -13.59
C LEU A 4 -51.35 18.68 -12.31
N LEU A 5 -50.57 19.08 -11.30
CA LEU A 5 -51.02 19.31 -9.91
C LEU A 5 -49.84 19.72 -9.01
N CYS A 6 -49.65 21.02 -8.88
CA CYS A 6 -48.90 21.65 -7.80
C CYS A 6 -49.91 21.98 -6.67
N ARG A 7 -49.62 21.61 -5.42
CA ARG A 7 -50.37 22.07 -4.23
C ARG A 7 -49.39 22.52 -3.13
N PRO A 8 -49.49 23.75 -2.61
CA PRO A 8 -48.81 24.17 -1.39
C PRO A 8 -49.78 24.21 -0.21
N ALA A 9 -49.59 23.34 0.79
CA ALA A 9 -50.34 23.40 2.05
C ALA A 9 -49.47 22.91 3.24
N SER A 10 -48.34 23.58 3.49
CA SER A 10 -47.45 23.21 4.61
C SER A 10 -47.02 24.38 5.51
N ARG A 11 -47.43 25.63 5.23
CA ARG A 11 -46.97 26.79 6.03
C ARG A 11 -47.84 27.17 7.24
N LEU A 12 -49.06 26.66 7.39
CA LEU A 12 -49.93 26.98 8.54
C LEU A 12 -49.84 25.98 9.71
N ARG A 13 -49.23 24.80 9.54
CA ARG A 13 -49.01 23.84 10.66
C ARG A 13 -47.76 24.14 11.50
N ARG A 14 -46.86 25.01 11.01
CA ARG A 14 -45.59 25.31 11.69
C ARG A 14 -45.76 26.27 12.87
N TYR A 15 -46.78 27.14 12.86
CA TYR A 15 -46.98 28.13 13.94
C TYR A 15 -47.65 27.55 15.20
N ARG A 16 -48.56 26.57 15.04
CA ARG A 16 -49.28 25.96 16.17
C ARG A 16 -48.41 25.01 17.02
N ARG A 17 -47.31 24.49 16.45
CA ARG A 17 -46.40 23.56 17.14
C ARG A 17 -45.34 24.28 18.00
N CYS A 18 -45.00 25.53 17.69
CA CYS A 18 -44.10 26.34 18.54
C CYS A 18 -44.78 26.78 19.84
N LEU A 19 -46.07 27.15 19.81
CA LEU A 19 -46.78 27.61 21.00
C LEU A 19 -47.07 26.51 22.05
N TYR A 20 -47.06 25.24 21.65
CA TYR A 20 -47.24 24.10 22.57
C TYR A 20 -45.91 23.55 23.10
N SER A 21 -44.79 23.84 22.42
CA SER A 21 -43.45 23.42 22.85
C SER A 21 -42.92 24.28 23.99
N ASP A 22 -43.25 25.58 24.01
CA ASP A 22 -42.79 26.52 25.05
C ASP A 22 -43.49 26.31 26.40
N SER A 23 -44.74 25.81 26.40
CA SER A 23 -45.46 25.51 27.64
C SER A 23 -45.00 24.20 28.29
N ALA A 24 -44.49 23.24 27.51
CA ALA A 24 -43.96 21.98 28.03
C ALA A 24 -42.49 22.10 28.50
N ALA A 25 -41.75 23.09 27.98
CA ALA A 25 -40.38 23.37 28.40
C ALA A 25 -40.26 24.02 29.79
N ARG A 26 -41.34 24.63 30.31
CA ARG A 26 -41.35 25.29 31.63
C ARG A 26 -41.69 24.38 32.81
N SER A 27 -42.07 23.13 32.57
CA SER A 27 -42.48 22.18 33.61
C SER A 27 -41.53 20.98 33.78
N ALA A 28 -40.34 21.03 33.19
CA ALA A 28 -39.32 19.97 33.27
C ALA A 28 -37.97 20.41 33.87
N GLU A 29 -37.89 21.61 34.46
CA GLU A 29 -36.66 22.16 35.06
C GLU A 29 -36.50 21.89 36.58
N GLU A 30 -37.34 21.06 37.19
CA GLU A 30 -37.15 20.63 38.58
C GLU A 30 -37.04 19.11 38.67
N GLY A 31 -35.81 18.61 38.81
CA GLY A 31 -35.51 17.26 39.30
C GLY A 31 -34.67 16.41 38.34
N ASP A 32 -33.35 16.60 38.36
CA ASP A 32 -32.39 15.54 38.73
C ASP A 32 -30.96 16.05 38.49
N GLY A 33 -30.35 16.52 39.58
CA GLY A 33 -28.91 16.71 39.65
C GLY A 33 -28.25 15.38 40.02
N GLU A 34 -28.11 14.47 39.06
CA GLU A 34 -27.13 13.39 39.18
C GLU A 34 -25.76 13.92 38.75
N GLN A 35 -24.85 13.95 39.72
CA GLN A 35 -23.45 14.27 39.53
C GLN A 35 -22.84 13.27 38.54
N GLU A 36 -22.42 13.75 37.36
CA GLU A 36 -21.45 13.04 36.51
C GLU A 36 -20.13 12.93 37.29
N GLU A 37 -20.00 11.89 38.11
CA GLU A 37 -18.70 11.42 38.55
C GLU A 37 -17.87 11.11 37.31
N GLY A 38 -16.73 11.80 37.18
CA GLY A 38 -15.87 11.77 36.01
C GLY A 38 -15.37 10.37 35.72
N VAL A 39 -16.11 9.65 34.87
CA VAL A 39 -15.67 8.41 34.23
C VAL A 39 -14.35 8.74 33.54
N GLY A 40 -13.26 8.19 34.07
CA GLY A 40 -11.93 8.42 33.52
C GLY A 40 -11.92 8.09 32.04
N TRP A 41 -11.07 8.76 31.25
CA TRP A 41 -10.98 8.53 29.79
C TRP A 41 -10.75 7.04 29.43
N ARG A 42 -10.28 6.25 30.40
CA ARG A 42 -10.09 4.79 30.34
C ARG A 42 -11.37 3.96 30.33
N ASP A 43 -12.52 4.51 30.73
CA ASP A 43 -13.80 3.78 30.82
C ASP A 43 -14.84 4.32 29.83
N LYS A 44 -14.49 5.38 29.09
CA LYS A 44 -15.40 5.99 28.12
C LYS A 44 -15.44 5.18 26.82
N ILE A 45 -16.62 4.69 26.48
CA ILE A 45 -16.89 3.98 25.23
C ILE A 45 -17.35 4.99 24.17
N LEU A 46 -16.76 4.88 22.98
CA LEU A 46 -17.01 5.79 21.88
C LEU A 46 -18.22 5.32 21.07
N ASP A 47 -19.16 6.24 20.87
CA ASP A 47 -20.27 6.02 19.94
C ASP A 47 -19.72 5.99 18.49
N PRO A 48 -19.99 4.93 17.71
CA PRO A 48 -19.57 4.81 16.31
C PRO A 48 -20.14 5.91 15.40
N SER A 49 -21.22 6.59 15.82
CA SER A 49 -21.83 7.71 15.10
C SER A 49 -21.29 9.08 15.50
N SER A 50 -20.42 9.13 16.51
CA SER A 50 -19.82 10.38 17.00
C SER A 50 -18.97 11.09 15.92
N GLY A 51 -18.94 12.42 15.98
CA GLY A 51 -18.12 13.24 15.08
C GLY A 51 -16.62 12.92 15.19
N PHE A 52 -16.15 12.58 16.39
CA PHE A 52 -14.76 12.18 16.64
C PHE A 52 -14.38 10.89 15.92
N VAL A 53 -15.16 9.81 16.05
CA VAL A 53 -14.88 8.53 15.39
C VAL A 53 -14.93 8.68 13.86
N ASN A 54 -15.88 9.47 13.36
CA ASN A 54 -15.96 9.76 11.93
C ASN A 54 -14.72 10.52 11.43
N LEU A 55 -14.27 11.55 12.14
CA LEU A 55 -13.05 12.28 11.79
C LEU A 55 -11.82 11.37 11.85
N TRP A 56 -11.68 10.57 12.90
CA TRP A 56 -10.59 9.60 13.03
C TRP A 56 -10.56 8.60 11.88
N ASN A 57 -11.71 8.05 11.47
CA ASN A 57 -11.79 7.13 10.34
C ASN A 57 -11.30 7.79 9.03
N HIS A 58 -11.57 9.08 8.81
CA HIS A 58 -11.06 9.79 7.63
C HIS A 58 -9.53 9.99 7.70
N ILE A 59 -9.03 10.42 8.86
CA ILE A 59 -7.59 10.57 9.08
C ILE A 59 -6.90 9.23 8.86
N PHE A 60 -7.44 8.16 9.45
CA PHE A 60 -6.88 6.81 9.33
C PHE A 60 -6.95 6.27 7.90
N LEU A 61 -8.00 6.58 7.11
CA LEU A 61 -8.06 6.23 5.69
C LEU A 61 -6.92 6.90 4.91
N VAL A 62 -6.65 8.19 5.15
CA VAL A 62 -5.53 8.90 4.52
C VAL A 62 -4.20 8.27 4.94
N THR A 63 -4.04 7.95 6.22
CA THR A 63 -2.85 7.24 6.72
C THR A 63 -2.68 5.86 6.09
N CYS A 64 -3.77 5.13 5.84
CA CYS A 64 -3.73 3.85 5.13
C CYS A 64 -3.22 4.01 3.70
N LEU A 65 -3.71 5.01 2.95
CA LEU A 65 -3.25 5.30 1.57
C LEU A 65 -1.77 5.69 1.54
N ILE A 66 -1.31 6.49 2.50
CA ILE A 66 0.10 6.83 2.68
C ILE A 66 0.91 5.57 2.99
N SER A 67 0.46 4.72 3.92
CA SER A 67 1.14 3.48 4.27
C SER A 67 1.28 2.53 3.07
N LEU A 68 0.20 2.34 2.30
CA LEU A 68 0.21 1.52 1.09
C LEU A 68 1.13 2.11 0.00
N SER A 69 1.41 3.42 0.05
CA SER A 69 2.36 4.07 -0.86
C SER A 69 3.82 3.91 -0.38
N ILE A 70 4.04 3.83 0.94
CA ILE A 70 5.38 3.66 1.53
C ILE A 70 5.90 2.24 1.33
N ASP A 71 5.05 1.22 1.49
CA ASP A 71 5.48 -0.19 1.46
C ASP A 71 6.27 -0.58 0.18
N PRO A 72 5.84 -0.22 -1.05
CA PRO A 72 6.61 -0.53 -2.26
C PRO A 72 7.93 0.24 -2.36
N LEU A 73 8.17 1.30 -1.57
CA LEU A 73 9.44 2.02 -1.62
C LEU A 73 10.62 1.14 -1.20
N TYR A 74 10.38 0.11 -0.37
CA TYR A 74 11.39 -0.88 0.00
C TYR A 74 11.95 -1.64 -1.22
N PHE A 75 11.21 -1.72 -2.32
CA PHE A 75 11.65 -2.37 -3.56
C PHE A 75 12.74 -1.58 -4.27
N TYR A 76 12.89 -0.29 -4.00
CA TYR A 76 13.94 0.55 -4.57
C TYR A 76 15.25 0.54 -3.74
N LEU A 77 15.30 -0.19 -2.63
CA LEU A 77 16.48 -0.28 -1.78
C LEU A 77 17.70 -0.93 -2.46
N PRO A 78 17.58 -2.10 -3.11
CA PRO A 78 18.71 -2.69 -3.80
C PRO A 78 19.01 -1.91 -5.09
N TYR A 79 20.28 -1.70 -5.40
CA TYR A 79 20.73 -0.98 -6.59
C TYR A 79 22.02 -1.58 -7.16
N VAL A 80 22.33 -1.23 -8.41
CA VAL A 80 23.58 -1.64 -9.07
C VAL A 80 24.52 -0.44 -9.13
N GLY A 81 25.62 -0.50 -8.38
CA GLY A 81 26.59 0.59 -8.24
C GLY A 81 27.69 0.63 -9.30
N GLY A 82 27.67 -0.27 -10.28
CA GLY A 82 28.66 -0.37 -11.34
C GLY A 82 28.91 -1.82 -11.78
N LYS A 83 30.10 -2.08 -12.31
CA LYS A 83 30.51 -3.41 -12.80
C LYS A 83 30.44 -4.45 -11.68
N ALA A 84 29.51 -5.41 -11.81
CA ALA A 84 29.30 -6.53 -10.87
C ALA A 84 29.26 -6.08 -9.39
N CYS A 85 28.46 -5.05 -9.10
CA CYS A 85 28.41 -4.39 -7.79
C CYS A 85 26.94 -4.15 -7.44
N MET A 86 26.38 -4.96 -6.54
CA MET A 86 25.05 -4.78 -5.97
C MET A 86 25.15 -4.39 -4.50
N SER A 87 24.31 -3.44 -4.08
CA SER A 87 24.25 -3.00 -2.69
C SER A 87 22.86 -2.50 -2.34
N THR A 88 22.69 -2.15 -1.08
CA THR A 88 21.45 -1.60 -0.51
C THR A 88 21.65 -0.14 -0.13
N ASP A 89 20.74 0.73 -0.55
CA ASP A 89 20.75 2.13 -0.14
C ASP A 89 20.35 2.28 1.33
N LYS A 90 21.37 2.44 2.19
CA LYS A 90 21.18 2.62 3.64
C LYS A 90 20.43 3.92 3.97
N SER A 91 20.64 4.99 3.20
CA SER A 91 20.03 6.29 3.46
C SER A 91 18.52 6.25 3.17
N ALA A 92 18.13 5.66 2.05
CA ALA A 92 16.73 5.41 1.71
C ALA A 92 16.08 4.45 2.72
N SER A 93 16.78 3.40 3.15
CA SER A 93 16.29 2.44 4.15
C SER A 93 15.93 3.12 5.47
N VAL A 94 16.78 4.02 5.98
CA VAL A 94 16.49 4.80 7.19
C VAL A 94 15.27 5.69 7.00
N ALA A 95 15.20 6.43 5.89
CA ALA A 95 14.09 7.35 5.62
C ALA A 95 12.75 6.60 5.50
N ILE A 96 12.70 5.52 4.72
CA ILE A 96 11.49 4.70 4.54
C ILE A 96 11.08 4.10 5.90
N THR A 97 12.03 3.54 6.66
CA THR A 97 11.77 2.98 8.00
C THR A 97 11.18 4.02 8.95
N TYR A 98 11.68 5.25 8.94
CA TYR A 98 11.15 6.33 9.77
C TYR A 98 9.67 6.62 9.46
N PHE A 99 9.32 6.87 8.20
CA PHE A 99 7.93 7.12 7.81
C PHE A 99 7.04 5.90 8.05
N ARG A 100 7.59 4.71 7.88
CA ARG A 100 6.90 3.44 8.10
C ARG A 100 6.54 3.21 9.58
N THR A 101 7.45 3.54 10.49
CA THR A 101 7.19 3.50 11.94
C THR A 101 6.15 4.53 12.36
N LEU A 102 6.16 5.72 11.73
CA LEU A 102 5.14 6.73 11.96
C LEU A 102 3.75 6.23 11.56
N THR A 103 3.59 5.59 10.39
CA THR A 103 2.29 5.05 9.99
C THR A 103 1.86 3.86 10.87
N ASP A 104 2.78 3.00 11.29
CA ASP A 104 2.47 1.89 12.22
C ASP A 104 1.86 2.35 13.54
N PHE A 105 2.35 3.47 14.08
CA PHE A 105 1.78 4.06 15.27
C PHE A 105 0.28 4.38 15.10
N PHE A 106 -0.13 4.90 13.93
CA PHE A 106 -1.56 5.14 13.65
C PHE A 106 -2.37 3.85 13.53
N TYR A 107 -1.80 2.77 12.97
CA TYR A 107 -2.45 1.46 12.95
C TYR A 107 -2.67 0.92 14.37
N VAL A 108 -1.68 1.07 15.27
CA VAL A 108 -1.82 0.70 16.68
C VAL A 108 -2.91 1.53 17.35
N LEU A 109 -2.92 2.86 17.17
CA LEU A 109 -3.96 3.72 17.71
C LEU A 109 -5.36 3.34 17.18
N HIS A 110 -5.49 3.03 15.89
CA HIS A 110 -6.76 2.60 15.31
C HIS A 110 -7.24 1.26 15.88
N MET A 111 -6.33 0.29 16.06
CA MET A 111 -6.61 -0.98 16.72
C MET A 111 -7.10 -0.77 18.17
N LEU A 112 -6.43 0.10 18.94
CA LEU A 112 -6.84 0.43 20.31
C LEU A 112 -8.21 1.11 20.36
N LEU A 113 -8.53 1.97 19.39
CA LEU A 113 -9.84 2.62 19.30
C LEU A 113 -10.96 1.63 18.97
N LYS A 114 -10.70 0.59 18.17
CA LYS A 114 -11.69 -0.46 17.89
C LYS A 114 -12.11 -1.23 19.14
N PHE A 115 -11.21 -1.46 20.10
CA PHE A 115 -11.57 -2.03 21.42
C PHE A 115 -12.50 -1.13 22.24
N ARG A 116 -12.59 0.17 21.90
CA ARG A 116 -13.37 1.17 22.64
C ARG A 116 -14.54 1.74 21.84
N THR A 117 -14.81 1.22 20.66
CA THR A 117 -15.91 1.71 19.81
C THR A 117 -17.10 0.77 19.93
N ALA A 118 -18.25 1.30 20.34
CA ALA A 118 -19.49 0.55 20.41
C ALA A 118 -19.95 0.05 19.04
N PHE A 119 -20.77 -1.00 19.04
CA PHE A 119 -21.31 -1.58 17.81
C PHE A 119 -22.83 -1.69 17.86
N VAL A 120 -23.45 -1.70 16.69
CA VAL A 120 -24.88 -1.95 16.55
C VAL A 120 -25.11 -3.45 16.34
N ALA A 121 -25.87 -4.08 17.23
CA ALA A 121 -26.13 -5.52 17.18
C ALA A 121 -26.93 -5.90 15.91
N PRO A 122 -26.45 -6.81 15.04
CA PRO A 122 -27.16 -7.17 13.81
C PRO A 122 -28.55 -7.77 14.03
N SER A 123 -28.71 -8.54 15.12
CA SER A 123 -29.96 -9.20 15.52
C SER A 123 -31.08 -8.24 15.93
N SER A 124 -30.73 -7.03 16.35
CA SER A 124 -31.70 -5.99 16.78
C SER A 124 -32.26 -5.15 15.62
N ARG A 125 -31.83 -5.40 14.37
CA ARG A 125 -32.21 -4.56 13.20
C ARG A 125 -33.65 -4.77 12.71
N VAL A 126 -34.50 -5.47 13.45
CA VAL A 126 -35.84 -5.92 13.01
C VAL A 126 -36.80 -4.75 12.74
N PHE A 127 -36.54 -3.55 13.25
CA PHE A 127 -37.34 -2.33 12.98
C PHE A 127 -36.52 -1.10 12.54
N GLY A 128 -35.32 -1.32 11.96
CA GLY A 128 -34.49 -0.23 11.42
C GLY A 128 -33.73 0.60 12.45
N ARG A 129 -33.97 0.41 13.75
CA ARG A 129 -33.18 0.98 14.85
C ARG A 129 -32.52 -0.16 15.61
N GLY A 130 -31.27 -0.46 15.28
CA GLY A 130 -30.51 -1.46 16.03
C GLY A 130 -30.07 -0.92 17.39
N GLU A 131 -30.02 -1.79 18.39
CA GLU A 131 -29.54 -1.49 19.73
C GLU A 131 -28.01 -1.30 19.72
N LEU A 132 -27.57 -0.24 20.40
CA LEU A 132 -26.15 0.10 20.55
C LEU A 132 -25.60 -0.58 21.79
N VAL A 133 -24.72 -1.56 21.59
CA VAL A 133 -24.08 -2.29 22.69
C VAL A 133 -22.89 -1.48 23.19
N MET A 134 -22.96 -1.04 24.45
CA MET A 134 -21.94 -0.26 25.14
C MET A 134 -21.20 -1.08 26.22
N ASP A 135 -21.32 -2.41 26.25
CA ASP A 135 -20.55 -3.23 27.20
C ASP A 135 -19.12 -3.44 26.69
N SER A 136 -18.12 -3.03 27.48
CA SER A 136 -16.69 -3.13 27.10
C SER A 136 -16.22 -4.57 26.87
N THR A 137 -16.73 -5.53 27.63
CA THR A 137 -16.37 -6.95 27.53
C THR A 137 -16.96 -7.56 26.27
N GLU A 138 -18.21 -7.23 25.97
CA GLU A 138 -18.88 -7.71 24.76
C GLU A 138 -18.24 -7.12 23.49
N ILE A 139 -17.86 -5.83 23.51
CA ILE A 139 -17.11 -5.18 22.44
C ILE A 139 -15.76 -5.89 22.22
N ALA A 140 -14.97 -6.08 23.27
CA ALA A 140 -13.67 -6.71 23.17
C ALA A 140 -13.77 -8.16 22.65
N MET A 141 -14.69 -8.96 23.19
CA MET A 141 -14.85 -10.35 22.79
C MET A 141 -15.32 -10.48 21.33
N ARG A 142 -16.21 -9.60 20.89
CA ARG A 142 -16.62 -9.55 19.48
C ARG A 142 -15.45 -9.20 18.57
N TYR A 143 -14.69 -8.16 18.92
CA TYR A 143 -13.56 -7.70 18.11
C TYR A 143 -12.45 -8.76 18.00
N LEU A 144 -12.11 -9.41 19.11
CA LEU A 144 -11.12 -10.50 19.15
C LEU A 144 -11.49 -11.69 18.25
N LYS A 145 -12.78 -11.98 18.09
CA LYS A 145 -13.28 -13.09 17.26
C LYS A 145 -13.39 -12.76 15.76
N SER A 146 -13.34 -11.48 15.37
CA SER A 146 -13.52 -11.09 13.97
C SER A 146 -12.26 -10.44 13.37
N ASP A 147 -12.07 -9.15 13.60
CA ASP A 147 -11.17 -8.31 12.81
C ASP A 147 -9.77 -8.23 13.44
N PHE A 148 -9.64 -8.61 14.71
CA PHE A 148 -8.42 -8.44 15.48
C PHE A 148 -7.18 -9.07 14.81
N ILE A 149 -7.29 -10.28 14.25
CA ILE A 149 -6.14 -10.95 13.63
C ILE A 149 -5.62 -10.16 12.42
N ILE A 150 -6.52 -9.62 11.60
CA ILE A 150 -6.18 -8.85 10.40
C ILE A 150 -5.58 -7.50 10.81
N ASP A 151 -6.20 -6.81 11.77
CA ASP A 151 -5.69 -5.54 12.29
C ASP A 151 -4.33 -5.72 12.98
N PHE A 152 -4.16 -6.77 13.78
CA PHE A 152 -2.90 -7.10 14.42
C PHE A 152 -1.81 -7.40 13.39
N ALA A 153 -2.09 -8.27 12.40
CA ALA A 153 -1.16 -8.54 11.31
C ALA A 153 -0.78 -7.26 10.55
N ALA A 154 -1.74 -6.36 10.31
CA ALA A 154 -1.49 -5.07 9.69
C ALA A 154 -0.64 -4.15 10.58
N THR A 155 -0.67 -4.26 11.91
CA THR A 155 0.14 -3.43 12.82
C THR A 155 1.59 -3.88 12.98
N LEU A 156 1.92 -5.12 12.60
CA LEU A 156 3.26 -5.66 12.79
C LEU A 156 4.30 -4.87 11.97
N PRO A 157 5.48 -4.56 12.53
CA PRO A 157 6.57 -3.90 11.81
C PRO A 157 7.52 -4.91 11.15
N LEU A 158 7.00 -5.87 10.37
CA LEU A 158 7.83 -6.94 9.78
C LEU A 158 8.94 -6.42 8.85
N PRO A 159 8.70 -5.46 7.93
CA PRO A 159 9.76 -4.92 7.09
C PRO A 159 10.92 -4.32 7.91
N GLN A 160 10.61 -3.60 8.99
CA GLN A 160 11.62 -3.02 9.88
C GLN A 160 12.44 -4.10 10.59
N ILE A 161 11.78 -5.14 11.11
CA ILE A 161 12.47 -6.23 11.81
C ILE A 161 13.45 -6.93 10.86
N VAL A 162 13.02 -7.24 9.64
CA VAL A 162 13.87 -8.01 8.72
C VAL A 162 15.03 -7.18 8.21
N ILE A 163 14.79 -5.94 7.80
CA ILE A 163 15.84 -5.09 7.23
C ILE A 163 16.94 -4.77 8.25
N TRP A 164 16.57 -4.54 9.50
CA TRP A 164 17.53 -4.10 10.53
C TRP A 164 18.15 -5.24 11.33
N TYR A 165 17.48 -6.39 11.44
CA TYR A 165 17.97 -7.51 12.25
C TYR A 165 18.29 -8.76 11.42
N VAL A 166 17.39 -9.18 10.53
CA VAL A 166 17.55 -10.46 9.81
C VAL A 166 18.58 -10.35 8.69
N ILE A 167 18.48 -9.35 7.81
CA ILE A 167 19.41 -9.19 6.67
C ILE A 167 20.87 -9.03 7.15
N PRO A 168 21.20 -8.18 8.14
CA PRO A 168 22.58 -8.07 8.62
C PRO A 168 23.09 -9.36 9.25
N ALA A 169 22.24 -10.13 9.94
CA ALA A 169 22.62 -11.38 10.57
C ALA A 169 22.92 -12.50 9.55
N THR A 170 22.27 -12.48 8.38
CA THR A 170 22.49 -13.51 7.33
C THR A 170 23.61 -13.17 6.34
N LYS A 171 24.03 -11.90 6.26
CA LYS A 171 25.14 -11.46 5.37
C LYS A 171 26.44 -12.27 5.54
N GLY A 172 26.74 -12.76 6.75
CA GLY A 172 27.95 -13.56 7.03
C GLY A 172 27.98 -14.94 6.37
N ASN A 173 26.83 -15.49 5.95
CA ASN A 173 26.73 -16.85 5.40
C ASN A 173 26.74 -16.91 3.87
N GLY A 174 27.10 -15.82 3.18
CA GLY A 174 27.21 -15.79 1.71
C GLY A 174 25.89 -15.60 0.95
N SER A 175 24.76 -15.42 1.64
CA SER A 175 23.48 -15.02 1.04
C SER A 175 23.41 -13.49 0.93
N GLY A 176 24.22 -12.92 0.05
CA GLY A 176 24.21 -11.49 -0.25
C GLY A 176 22.95 -11.10 -1.01
N HIS A 177 22.11 -10.25 -0.41
CA HIS A 177 21.01 -9.53 -1.07
C HIS A 177 19.90 -10.39 -1.71
N ASP A 178 19.13 -11.11 -0.89
CA ASP A 178 17.91 -11.77 -1.35
C ASP A 178 16.77 -10.77 -1.60
N ASN A 179 16.73 -10.20 -2.81
CA ASN A 179 15.62 -9.38 -3.30
C ASN A 179 14.27 -10.09 -3.15
N ASN A 180 14.27 -11.43 -3.27
CA ASN A 180 13.09 -12.27 -3.05
C ASN A 180 12.59 -12.22 -1.60
N THR A 181 13.50 -12.13 -0.63
CA THR A 181 13.16 -12.00 0.79
C THR A 181 12.48 -10.66 1.04
N ILE A 182 13.06 -9.56 0.54
CA ILE A 182 12.46 -8.21 0.62
C ILE A 182 11.07 -8.21 -0.02
N ALA A 183 10.93 -8.77 -1.23
CA ALA A 183 9.65 -8.89 -1.93
C ALA A 183 8.59 -9.61 -1.09
N LEU A 184 8.94 -10.78 -0.54
CA LEU A 184 8.03 -11.62 0.23
C LEU A 184 7.52 -10.92 1.49
N ILE A 185 8.42 -10.27 2.23
CA ILE A 185 8.06 -9.62 3.50
C ILE A 185 7.20 -8.40 3.28
N VAL A 186 7.53 -7.58 2.28
CA VAL A 186 6.68 -6.45 1.90
C VAL A 186 5.31 -6.96 1.47
N LEU A 187 5.21 -8.03 0.68
CA LEU A 187 3.94 -8.61 0.26
C LEU A 187 3.11 -9.14 1.44
N ILE A 188 3.73 -9.88 2.36
CA ILE A 188 3.09 -10.40 3.58
C ILE A 188 2.52 -9.26 4.42
N GLN A 189 3.19 -8.11 4.47
CA GLN A 189 2.71 -6.94 5.21
C GLN A 189 1.67 -6.10 4.47
N TYR A 190 1.81 -6.03 3.16
CA TYR A 190 0.94 -5.24 2.30
C TYR A 190 -0.49 -5.78 2.30
N LEU A 191 -0.65 -7.12 2.27
CA LEU A 191 -1.95 -7.76 2.16
C LEU A 191 -2.87 -7.46 3.38
N PRO A 192 -2.46 -7.66 4.64
CA PRO A 192 -3.25 -7.26 5.80
C PRO A 192 -3.64 -5.78 5.77
N ARG A 193 -2.71 -4.88 5.40
CA ARG A 193 -3.01 -3.43 5.33
C ARG A 193 -4.07 -3.11 4.29
N LEU A 194 -4.01 -3.77 3.14
CA LEU A 194 -5.03 -3.65 2.12
C LEU A 194 -6.38 -4.15 2.63
N LEU A 195 -6.42 -5.30 3.32
CA LEU A 195 -7.62 -5.88 3.90
C LEU A 195 -8.25 -5.01 5.01
N VAL A 196 -7.47 -4.25 5.78
CA VAL A 196 -7.99 -3.24 6.74
C VAL A 196 -8.55 -2.03 6.00
N SER A 197 -7.88 -1.59 4.94
CA SER A 197 -8.22 -0.36 4.20
C SER A 197 -9.53 -0.47 3.42
N ILE A 198 -9.81 -1.63 2.81
CA ILE A 198 -11.02 -1.88 1.99
C ILE A 198 -12.33 -1.66 2.78
N PRO A 199 -12.60 -2.35 3.91
CA PRO A 199 -13.85 -2.20 4.64
C PRO A 199 -14.00 -0.80 5.25
N LEU A 200 -12.89 -0.18 5.68
CA LEU A 200 -12.88 1.20 6.15
C LEU A 200 -13.33 2.17 5.04
N ASN A 201 -12.75 2.04 3.85
CA ASN A 201 -13.12 2.85 2.70
C ASN A 201 -14.60 2.66 2.33
N GLN A 202 -15.08 1.40 2.27
CA GLN A 202 -16.50 1.12 2.00
C GLN A 202 -17.44 1.75 3.04
N ARG A 203 -17.07 1.72 4.33
CA ARG A 203 -17.84 2.35 5.41
C ARG A 203 -17.90 3.85 5.25
N ILE A 204 -16.76 4.50 5.00
CA ILE A 204 -16.68 5.95 4.81
C ILE A 204 -17.52 6.38 3.60
N ILE A 205 -17.38 5.69 2.47
CA ILE A 205 -18.16 5.98 1.25
C ILE A 205 -19.66 5.90 1.53
N LYS A 206 -20.12 4.88 2.26
CA LYS A 206 -21.54 4.70 2.62
C LYS A 206 -22.05 5.75 3.62
N THR A 207 -21.22 6.18 4.57
CA THR A 207 -21.65 7.05 5.68
C THR A 207 -21.55 8.54 5.35
N THR A 208 -20.45 9.00 4.75
CA THR A 208 -20.26 10.44 4.48
C THR A 208 -20.65 10.85 3.08
N GLY A 209 -20.78 9.89 2.15
CA GLY A 209 -20.97 10.17 0.74
C GLY A 209 -19.93 11.18 0.23
N PHE A 210 -18.72 11.23 0.81
CA PHE A 210 -17.74 12.27 0.51
C PHE A 210 -17.37 12.29 -0.98
N ILE A 211 -17.34 11.11 -1.60
CA ILE A 211 -17.19 10.90 -3.05
C ILE A 211 -18.39 11.42 -3.87
N ALA A 212 -19.57 11.52 -3.26
CA ALA A 212 -20.81 12.02 -3.87
C ALA A 212 -21.08 13.51 -3.58
N LYS A 213 -20.35 14.15 -2.65
CA LYS A 213 -20.53 15.59 -2.35
C LYS A 213 -20.14 16.47 -3.51
N THR A 214 -19.11 16.09 -4.27
CA THR A 214 -18.72 16.75 -5.52
C THR A 214 -18.31 15.72 -6.55
N ALA A 215 -18.72 15.91 -7.81
CA ALA A 215 -18.41 14.98 -8.91
C ALA A 215 -16.90 14.75 -9.09
N TRP A 216 -16.10 15.79 -8.78
CA TRP A 216 -14.64 15.80 -8.93
C TRP A 216 -13.90 15.06 -7.81
N ALA A 217 -14.42 15.05 -6.57
CA ALA A 217 -13.74 14.39 -5.44
C ALA A 217 -13.55 12.90 -5.66
N GLY A 218 -14.58 12.23 -6.19
CA GLY A 218 -14.44 10.82 -6.52
C GLY A 218 -13.55 10.52 -7.73
N ALA A 219 -13.35 11.49 -8.63
CA ALA A 219 -12.54 11.33 -9.83
C ALA A 219 -11.07 11.38 -9.42
N ALA A 220 -10.74 12.37 -8.59
CA ALA A 220 -9.46 12.46 -7.89
C ALA A 220 -9.19 11.19 -7.05
N TYR A 221 -10.18 10.67 -6.32
CA TYR A 221 -10.01 9.44 -5.54
C TYR A 221 -9.66 8.22 -6.41
N ASN A 222 -10.41 8.00 -7.50
CA ASN A 222 -10.12 6.92 -8.44
C ASN A 222 -8.74 7.09 -9.11
N LEU A 223 -8.36 8.33 -9.43
CA LEU A 223 -7.04 8.64 -9.96
C LEU A 223 -5.94 8.33 -8.94
N ILE A 224 -6.11 8.66 -7.66
CA ILE A 224 -5.15 8.32 -6.59
C ILE A 224 -4.96 6.81 -6.51
N LEU A 225 -6.05 6.02 -6.56
CA LEU A 225 -5.95 4.55 -6.57
C LEU A 225 -5.23 4.03 -7.81
N PHE A 226 -5.48 4.64 -8.98
CA PHE A 226 -4.79 4.29 -10.23
C PHE A 226 -3.28 4.61 -10.13
N MET A 227 -2.92 5.77 -9.58
CA MET A 227 -1.53 6.15 -9.33
C MET A 227 -0.85 5.24 -8.32
N LEU A 228 -1.56 4.81 -7.28
CA LEU A 228 -1.07 3.83 -6.30
C LEU A 228 -0.78 2.47 -6.96
N ALA A 229 -1.69 1.98 -7.80
CA ALA A 229 -1.49 0.73 -8.54
C ALA A 229 -0.28 0.84 -9.50
N SER A 230 -0.15 1.98 -10.20
CA SER A 230 1.01 2.29 -11.04
C SER A 230 2.32 2.27 -10.24
N HIS A 231 2.34 2.91 -9.07
CA HIS A 231 3.49 2.93 -8.17
C HIS A 231 3.90 1.52 -7.73
N VAL A 232 2.94 0.72 -7.25
CA VAL A 232 3.20 -0.68 -6.85
C VAL A 232 3.75 -1.49 -8.02
N LEU A 233 3.18 -1.30 -9.21
CA LEU A 233 3.61 -2.00 -10.41
C LEU A 233 5.04 -1.62 -10.82
N GLY A 234 5.36 -0.33 -10.87
CA GLY A 234 6.69 0.17 -11.18
C GLY A 234 7.75 -0.30 -10.19
N ALA A 235 7.43 -0.27 -8.90
CA ALA A 235 8.30 -0.78 -7.85
C ALA A 235 8.55 -2.29 -7.99
N SER A 236 7.50 -3.07 -8.29
CA SER A 236 7.59 -4.51 -8.48
C SER A 236 8.43 -4.87 -9.71
N TRP A 237 8.27 -4.12 -10.81
CA TRP A 237 9.11 -4.24 -11.99
C TRP A 237 10.57 -3.96 -11.65
N TYR A 238 10.87 -2.87 -10.95
CA TYR A 238 12.25 -2.53 -10.56
C TYR A 238 12.92 -3.64 -9.75
N LEU A 239 12.26 -4.12 -8.68
CA LEU A 239 12.84 -5.19 -7.85
C LEU A 239 13.03 -6.48 -8.64
N SER A 240 12.09 -6.80 -9.54
CA SER A 240 12.21 -7.95 -10.44
C SER A 240 13.39 -7.78 -11.41
N SER A 241 13.65 -6.58 -11.91
CA SER A 241 14.83 -6.28 -12.73
C SER A 241 16.13 -6.49 -11.98
N ILE A 242 16.24 -5.99 -10.74
CA ILE A 242 17.42 -6.22 -9.90
C ILE A 242 17.58 -7.71 -9.58
N GLY A 243 16.47 -8.42 -9.29
CA GLY A 243 16.44 -9.87 -9.13
C GLY A 243 16.91 -10.63 -10.37
N ARG A 244 16.54 -10.16 -11.57
CA ARG A 244 16.97 -10.75 -12.85
C ARG A 244 18.49 -10.60 -13.06
N GLN A 245 19.04 -9.41 -12.79
CA GLN A 245 20.49 -9.17 -12.83
C GLN A 245 21.24 -10.05 -11.84
N HIS A 246 20.77 -10.09 -10.59
CA HIS A 246 21.35 -10.93 -9.54
C HIS A 246 21.36 -12.40 -9.91
N SER A 247 20.26 -12.89 -10.52
CA SER A 247 20.15 -14.26 -11.01
C SER A 247 21.17 -14.55 -12.11
N CYS A 248 21.34 -13.65 -13.08
CA CYS A 248 22.36 -13.79 -14.12
C CYS A 248 23.77 -13.87 -13.52
N TRP A 249 24.12 -12.95 -12.62
CA TRP A 249 25.42 -12.94 -11.96
C TRP A 249 25.66 -14.20 -11.14
N THR A 250 24.67 -14.64 -10.36
CA THR A 250 24.77 -15.86 -9.55
C THR A 250 24.95 -17.10 -10.43
N MET A 251 24.23 -17.16 -11.55
CA MET A 251 24.35 -18.26 -12.51
C MET A 251 25.74 -18.29 -13.13
N GLN A 252 26.23 -17.15 -13.62
CA GLN A 252 27.54 -17.08 -14.26
C GLN A 252 28.68 -17.31 -13.26
N CYS A 253 28.54 -16.82 -12.04
CA CYS A 253 29.51 -17.06 -10.97
C CYS A 253 29.62 -18.55 -10.62
N LYS A 254 28.51 -19.29 -10.63
CA LYS A 254 28.52 -20.76 -10.45
C LYS A 254 29.23 -21.48 -11.60
N ILE A 255 29.04 -21.03 -12.84
CA ILE A 255 29.75 -21.59 -14.01
C ILE A 255 31.25 -21.37 -13.88
N GLU A 256 31.65 -20.17 -13.43
CA GLU A 256 33.06 -19.77 -13.26
C GLU A 256 33.64 -20.14 -11.88
N GLN A 257 32.96 -20.97 -11.10
CA GLN A 257 33.40 -21.33 -9.74
C GLN A 257 34.77 -22.01 -9.73
N ASN A 258 35.08 -22.79 -10.79
CA ASN A 258 36.36 -23.50 -10.95
C ASN A 258 37.30 -22.81 -11.95
N ALA A 259 36.98 -21.58 -12.40
CA ALA A 259 37.85 -20.80 -13.26
C ALA A 259 39.10 -20.30 -12.50
N VAL A 260 40.08 -19.76 -13.23
CA VAL A 260 41.27 -19.13 -12.64
C VAL A 260 41.31 -17.66 -13.08
N PRO A 261 41.07 -16.69 -12.18
CA PRO A 261 40.68 -16.85 -10.78
C PRO A 261 39.21 -17.31 -10.62
N PRO A 262 38.86 -18.02 -9.53
CA PRO A 262 37.49 -18.50 -9.32
C PRO A 262 36.55 -17.33 -9.01
N CYS A 263 35.28 -17.46 -9.40
CA CYS A 263 34.28 -16.49 -8.98
C CYS A 263 34.00 -16.61 -7.48
N VAL A 264 34.21 -15.50 -6.75
CA VAL A 264 33.86 -15.39 -5.34
C VAL A 264 32.57 -14.57 -5.22
N PRO A 265 31.48 -15.11 -4.62
CA PRO A 265 30.20 -14.39 -4.52
C PRO A 265 30.30 -13.02 -3.83
N SER A 266 31.25 -12.83 -2.92
CA SER A 266 31.49 -11.53 -2.26
C SER A 266 31.92 -10.44 -3.23
N PHE A 267 32.53 -10.78 -4.38
CA PHE A 267 32.93 -9.81 -5.41
C PHE A 267 31.74 -9.14 -6.11
N LEU A 268 30.54 -9.74 -5.99
CA LEU A 268 29.30 -9.17 -6.51
C LEU A 268 28.69 -8.08 -5.60
N ASP A 269 29.14 -8.00 -4.33
CA ASP A 269 28.72 -6.94 -3.40
C ASP A 269 29.61 -5.70 -3.58
N CYS A 270 29.01 -4.51 -3.55
CA CYS A 270 29.77 -3.26 -3.62
C CYS A 270 30.75 -3.06 -2.45
N GLU A 271 30.58 -3.76 -1.32
CA GLU A 271 31.56 -3.75 -0.23
C GLU A 271 32.93 -4.32 -0.65
N SER A 272 32.96 -5.22 -1.64
CA SER A 272 34.20 -5.76 -2.20
C SER A 272 35.01 -4.74 -3.01
N VAL A 273 34.36 -3.66 -3.48
CA VAL A 273 35.03 -2.57 -4.20
C VAL A 273 36.03 -1.85 -3.31
N THR A 274 35.78 -1.75 -2.00
CA THR A 274 36.68 -1.07 -1.06
C THR A 274 37.64 -2.02 -0.34
N SER A 275 37.29 -3.30 -0.18
CA SER A 275 38.03 -4.26 0.65
C SER A 275 38.99 -5.17 -0.12
N HIS A 276 38.70 -5.52 -1.38
CA HIS A 276 39.45 -6.51 -2.17
C HIS A 276 39.83 -5.98 -3.57
N THR A 277 40.28 -4.72 -3.66
CA THR A 277 40.46 -4.00 -4.93
C THR A 277 41.30 -4.77 -5.97
N LEU A 278 42.49 -5.24 -5.62
CA LEU A 278 43.41 -5.91 -6.56
C LEU A 278 42.90 -7.27 -7.06
N GLU A 279 42.45 -8.15 -6.16
CA GLU A 279 41.95 -9.48 -6.52
C GLU A 279 40.66 -9.39 -7.34
N ARG A 280 39.77 -8.48 -6.94
CA ARG A 280 38.51 -8.23 -7.64
C ARG A 280 38.74 -7.62 -9.02
N GLU A 281 39.68 -6.68 -9.16
CA GLU A 281 40.02 -6.11 -10.48
C GLU A 281 40.60 -7.16 -11.42
N TYR A 282 41.49 -8.04 -10.92
CA TYR A 282 42.03 -9.14 -11.71
C TYR A 282 40.93 -10.12 -12.15
N TRP A 283 40.01 -10.48 -11.25
CA TRP A 283 38.83 -11.28 -11.59
C TRP A 283 37.92 -10.59 -12.61
N LEU A 284 37.62 -9.30 -12.43
CA LEU A 284 36.77 -8.53 -13.33
C LEU A 284 37.32 -8.46 -14.77
N ASN A 285 38.64 -8.49 -14.93
CA ASN A 285 39.27 -8.48 -16.25
C ASN A 285 39.20 -9.85 -16.95
N THR A 286 38.97 -10.93 -16.19
CA THR A 286 39.00 -12.31 -16.70
C THR A 286 37.59 -12.90 -16.83
N THR A 287 36.65 -12.48 -15.98
CA THR A 287 35.29 -13.02 -15.94
C THR A 287 34.50 -12.69 -17.21
N SER A 288 33.68 -13.64 -17.65
CA SER A 288 32.69 -13.40 -18.71
C SER A 288 31.36 -12.90 -18.17
N LEU A 289 31.26 -12.66 -16.84
CA LEU A 289 30.05 -12.20 -16.17
C LEU A 289 29.55 -10.85 -16.69
N LEU A 290 30.44 -9.90 -16.96
CA LEU A 290 30.02 -8.59 -17.47
C LEU A 290 29.46 -8.68 -18.89
N SER A 291 30.03 -9.52 -19.75
CA SER A 291 29.56 -9.66 -21.13
C SER A 291 28.33 -10.56 -21.25
N ARG A 292 28.25 -11.64 -20.48
CA ARG A 292 27.10 -12.57 -20.49
C ARG A 292 25.87 -12.03 -19.76
N CYS A 293 26.05 -11.07 -18.84
CA CYS A 293 24.97 -10.41 -18.11
C CYS A 293 24.81 -8.94 -18.50
N ASP A 294 25.12 -8.61 -19.75
CA ASP A 294 24.84 -7.32 -20.36
C ASP A 294 23.57 -7.41 -21.22
N PRO A 295 22.51 -6.66 -20.89
CA PRO A 295 21.28 -6.66 -21.68
C PRO A 295 21.45 -6.08 -23.09
N ASN A 296 22.52 -5.33 -23.37
CA ASN A 296 22.84 -4.86 -24.73
C ASN A 296 23.53 -5.94 -25.59
N ASN A 297 24.01 -7.01 -24.98
CA ASN A 297 24.72 -8.07 -25.69
C ASN A 297 23.74 -9.10 -26.26
N GLU A 298 23.46 -9.00 -27.56
CA GLU A 298 22.56 -9.92 -28.27
C GLU A 298 23.08 -11.37 -28.32
N ASP A 299 24.41 -11.56 -28.25
CA ASP A 299 25.06 -12.88 -28.26
C ASP A 299 24.99 -13.58 -26.89
N SER A 300 24.47 -12.91 -25.86
CA SER A 300 24.28 -13.53 -24.55
C SER A 300 23.16 -14.56 -24.57
N ASP A 301 23.43 -15.75 -24.01
CA ASP A 301 22.41 -16.80 -23.82
C ASP A 301 21.31 -16.36 -22.83
N PHE A 302 21.65 -15.45 -21.90
CA PHE A 302 20.73 -14.98 -20.86
C PHE A 302 19.91 -13.78 -21.34
N LYS A 303 18.63 -14.00 -21.61
CA LYS A 303 17.72 -12.92 -22.04
C LYS A 303 17.07 -12.22 -20.84
N PHE A 304 17.19 -10.90 -20.80
CA PHE A 304 16.59 -10.02 -19.79
C PHE A 304 15.12 -9.66 -20.08
N GLY A 305 14.70 -9.74 -21.35
CA GLY A 305 13.33 -9.41 -21.77
C GLY A 305 12.89 -8.03 -21.27
N MET A 306 11.72 -7.97 -20.63
CA MET A 306 11.11 -6.71 -20.18
C MET A 306 11.90 -5.99 -19.07
N PHE A 307 12.88 -6.66 -18.46
CA PHE A 307 13.73 -6.10 -17.40
C PHE A 307 15.01 -5.44 -17.94
N ALA A 308 15.32 -5.62 -19.23
CA ALA A 308 16.50 -5.04 -19.86
C ALA A 308 16.56 -3.52 -19.71
N ASP A 309 15.40 -2.86 -19.87
CA ASP A 309 15.24 -1.40 -19.82
C ASP A 309 15.73 -0.78 -18.51
N ALA A 310 15.71 -1.52 -17.40
CA ALA A 310 16.22 -1.03 -16.11
C ALA A 310 17.74 -0.78 -16.11
N PHE A 311 18.47 -1.44 -17.02
CA PHE A 311 19.92 -1.35 -17.11
C PHE A 311 20.36 -0.57 -18.34
N THR A 312 19.66 -0.70 -19.47
CA THR A 312 19.97 0.08 -20.69
C THR A 312 19.63 1.56 -20.52
N SER A 313 18.60 1.88 -19.73
CA SER A 313 18.26 3.26 -19.34
C SER A 313 18.92 3.69 -18.02
N GLU A 314 19.88 2.92 -17.49
CA GLU A 314 20.63 3.20 -16.24
C GLU A 314 19.78 3.47 -14.99
N VAL A 315 18.53 2.98 -14.97
CA VAL A 315 17.60 3.15 -13.84
C VAL A 315 18.14 2.50 -12.58
N ALA A 316 18.75 1.31 -12.71
CA ALA A 316 19.34 0.54 -11.60
C ALA A 316 20.49 1.25 -10.88
N SER A 317 21.19 2.16 -11.55
CA SER A 317 22.32 2.94 -11.02
C SER A 317 21.97 4.40 -10.70
N SER A 318 20.81 4.88 -11.13
CA SER A 318 20.36 6.26 -10.93
C SER A 318 20.03 6.60 -9.46
N ARG A 319 19.93 7.90 -9.17
CA ARG A 319 19.55 8.40 -7.83
C ARG A 319 18.10 8.03 -7.50
N PHE A 320 17.77 7.96 -6.21
CA PHE A 320 16.46 7.50 -5.75
C PHE A 320 15.26 8.18 -6.44
N ILE A 321 15.30 9.51 -6.63
CA ILE A 321 14.19 10.26 -7.24
C ILE A 321 14.04 9.98 -8.73
N GLU A 322 15.15 9.94 -9.47
CA GLU A 322 15.16 9.63 -10.91
C GLU A 322 14.61 8.22 -11.16
N LYS A 323 15.14 7.25 -10.41
CA LYS A 323 14.66 5.87 -10.37
C LYS A 323 13.17 5.78 -10.06
N TYR A 324 12.71 6.46 -9.01
CA TYR A 324 11.31 6.45 -8.60
C TYR A 324 10.39 7.00 -9.69
N LEU A 325 10.71 8.17 -10.25
CA LEU A 325 9.90 8.81 -11.29
C LEU A 325 9.87 7.97 -12.57
N TYR A 326 11.00 7.37 -12.95
CA TYR A 326 11.07 6.47 -14.09
C TYR A 326 10.17 5.25 -13.89
N CYS A 327 10.26 4.59 -12.72
CA CYS A 327 9.47 3.41 -12.43
C CYS A 327 7.97 3.73 -12.32
N LEU A 328 7.62 4.89 -11.74
CA LEU A 328 6.24 5.38 -11.71
C LEU A 328 5.70 5.62 -13.13
N TRP A 329 6.50 6.23 -14.00
CA TRP A 329 6.15 6.41 -15.41
C TRP A 329 6.00 5.06 -16.13
N TRP A 330 6.91 4.11 -15.89
CA TRP A 330 6.84 2.77 -16.45
C TRP A 330 5.54 2.07 -16.06
N GLY A 331 5.16 2.12 -14.78
CA GLY A 331 3.89 1.57 -14.30
C GLY A 331 2.68 2.25 -14.94
N LEU A 332 2.71 3.58 -15.05
CA LEU A 332 1.60 4.38 -15.56
C LEU A 332 1.36 4.08 -17.04
N ARG A 333 2.43 4.06 -17.83
CA ARG A 333 2.43 3.72 -19.25
C ARG A 333 1.79 2.36 -19.48
N ASN A 334 2.24 1.33 -18.75
CA ASN A 334 1.81 -0.04 -18.98
C ASN A 334 0.40 -0.34 -18.47
N LEU A 335 -0.04 0.26 -17.35
CA LEU A 335 -1.44 0.13 -16.93
C LEU A 335 -2.39 0.85 -17.89
N SER A 336 -1.98 2.01 -18.40
CA SER A 336 -2.82 2.81 -19.32
C SER A 336 -2.92 2.19 -20.72
N SER A 337 -1.92 1.42 -21.14
CA SER A 337 -1.90 0.75 -22.45
C SER A 337 -2.12 -0.76 -22.38
N TYR A 338 -2.57 -1.29 -21.23
CA TYR A 338 -2.80 -2.72 -21.02
C TYR A 338 -1.57 -3.61 -21.31
N GLY A 339 -0.36 -3.08 -21.11
CA GLY A 339 0.89 -3.81 -21.33
C GLY A 339 1.25 -4.05 -22.80
N GLN A 340 0.62 -3.38 -23.76
CA GLN A 340 0.83 -3.63 -25.20
C GLN A 340 2.27 -3.46 -25.69
N ASN A 341 3.09 -2.67 -24.99
CA ASN A 341 4.46 -2.39 -25.37
C ASN A 341 5.49 -3.28 -24.63
N LEU A 342 5.03 -4.30 -23.89
CA LEU A 342 5.90 -5.19 -23.14
C LEU A 342 6.43 -6.32 -24.02
N MET A 343 7.75 -6.40 -24.14
CA MET A 343 8.44 -7.51 -24.80
C MET A 343 8.95 -8.48 -23.75
N THR A 344 8.43 -9.72 -23.78
CA THR A 344 8.81 -10.77 -22.82
C THR A 344 9.78 -11.77 -23.46
N SER A 345 10.65 -12.36 -22.66
CA SER A 345 11.42 -13.54 -23.03
C SER A 345 10.60 -14.82 -22.79
N THR A 346 11.20 -15.99 -23.00
CA THR A 346 10.61 -17.30 -22.65
C THR A 346 10.59 -17.57 -21.13
N TYR A 347 11.05 -16.60 -20.32
CA TYR A 347 11.04 -16.73 -18.87
C TYR A 347 9.61 -16.62 -18.30
N ILE A 348 9.17 -17.70 -17.65
CA ILE A 348 7.80 -17.86 -17.11
C ILE A 348 7.40 -16.68 -16.21
N GLY A 349 8.32 -16.18 -15.37
CA GLY A 349 8.05 -15.07 -14.46
C GLY A 349 7.69 -13.77 -15.19
N GLU A 350 8.34 -13.47 -16.32
CA GLU A 350 8.01 -12.30 -17.15
C GLU A 350 6.63 -12.45 -17.78
N THR A 351 6.32 -13.63 -18.33
CA THR A 351 5.03 -13.88 -18.97
C THR A 351 3.88 -13.76 -17.98
N VAL A 352 4.00 -14.35 -16.78
CA VAL A 352 2.97 -14.26 -15.73
C VAL A 352 2.81 -12.83 -15.23
N PHE A 353 3.92 -12.10 -15.08
CA PHE A 353 3.88 -10.68 -14.70
C PHE A 353 3.15 -9.85 -15.76
N CYS A 354 3.49 -10.02 -17.04
CA CYS A 354 2.86 -9.32 -18.16
C CYS A 354 1.35 -9.60 -18.25
N ILE A 355 0.93 -10.87 -18.11
CA ILE A 355 -0.50 -11.25 -18.09
C ILE A 355 -1.22 -10.50 -16.95
N SER A 356 -0.59 -10.43 -15.77
CA SER A 356 -1.15 -9.72 -14.62
C SER A 356 -1.29 -8.22 -14.90
N VAL A 357 -0.31 -7.59 -15.55
CA VAL A 357 -0.39 -6.18 -15.98
C VAL A 357 -1.55 -5.95 -16.94
N CYS A 358 -1.72 -6.82 -17.95
CA CYS A 358 -2.84 -6.71 -18.89
C CYS A 358 -4.20 -6.76 -18.18
N ILE A 359 -4.40 -7.76 -17.30
CA ILE A 359 -5.67 -7.95 -16.58
C ILE A 359 -5.95 -6.78 -15.64
N ILE A 360 -4.96 -6.38 -14.83
CA ILE A 360 -5.10 -5.27 -13.87
C ILE A 360 -5.35 -3.95 -14.61
N GLY A 361 -4.61 -3.68 -15.69
CA GLY A 361 -4.80 -2.50 -16.53
C GLY A 361 -6.22 -2.41 -17.09
N LEU A 362 -6.75 -3.51 -17.63
CA LEU A 362 -8.12 -3.58 -18.16
C LEU A 362 -9.17 -3.27 -17.08
N ILE A 363 -9.05 -3.89 -15.90
CA ILE A 363 -9.98 -3.69 -14.79
C ILE A 363 -9.91 -2.24 -14.30
N LEU A 364 -8.72 -1.71 -14.03
CA LEU A 364 -8.56 -0.37 -13.48
C LEU A 364 -9.02 0.72 -14.47
N PHE A 365 -8.66 0.59 -15.74
CA PHE A 365 -9.04 1.56 -16.76
C PHE A 365 -10.56 1.56 -17.01
N SER A 366 -11.18 0.37 -17.06
CA SER A 366 -12.64 0.24 -17.15
C SER A 366 -13.34 0.89 -15.95
N HIS A 367 -12.80 0.70 -14.74
CA HIS A 367 -13.35 1.29 -13.53
C HIS A 367 -13.20 2.82 -13.49
N LEU A 368 -12.09 3.35 -14.00
CA LEU A 368 -11.88 4.78 -14.14
C LEU A 368 -12.89 5.39 -15.11
N ILE A 369 -13.01 4.85 -16.33
CA ILE A 369 -13.94 5.35 -17.34
C ILE A 369 -15.39 5.24 -16.88
N GLY A 370 -15.80 4.06 -16.39
CA GLY A 370 -17.18 3.82 -15.98
C GLY A 370 -17.64 4.79 -14.89
N ASN A 371 -16.79 5.05 -13.89
CA ASN A 371 -17.10 6.02 -12.84
C ASN A 371 -17.12 7.47 -13.32
N MET A 372 -16.29 7.83 -14.31
CA MET A 372 -16.30 9.17 -14.89
C MET A 372 -17.55 9.40 -15.74
N GLN A 373 -17.95 8.41 -16.54
CA GLN A 373 -19.16 8.47 -17.38
C GLN A 373 -20.42 8.59 -16.52
N ILE A 374 -20.60 7.75 -15.51
CA ILE A 374 -21.77 7.79 -14.60
C ILE A 374 -21.93 9.18 -13.98
N ARG A 375 -20.84 9.83 -13.58
CA ARG A 375 -20.91 11.16 -12.96
C ARG A 375 -21.13 12.30 -13.93
N LEU A 376 -20.68 12.19 -15.18
CA LEU A 376 -20.97 13.17 -16.22
C LEU A 376 -22.45 13.10 -16.63
N THR A 377 -23.01 11.89 -16.74
CA THR A 377 -24.41 11.70 -17.17
C THR A 377 -25.43 12.00 -16.07
N CYS A 378 -25.08 11.87 -14.78
CA CYS A 378 -25.98 12.23 -13.67
C CYS A 378 -25.96 13.72 -13.27
N ASN A 379 -25.04 14.54 -13.79
CA ASN A 379 -24.99 15.99 -13.53
C ASN A 379 -25.57 16.84 -14.68
N LEU A 380 -26.11 16.19 -15.72
CA LEU A 380 -26.97 16.75 -16.76
C LEU A 380 -28.41 16.31 -16.47
#